data_AF-A0A933FCC7-F1
#
_entry.id   AF-A0A933FCC7-F1
#
_cell.length_a   1.000
_cell.length_b   1.000
_cell.length_c   1.000
_cell.angle_alpha   90.00
_cell.angle_beta   90.00
_cell.angle_gamma   90.00
#
_symmetry.space_group_name_H-M   'P 1'
#
loop_
_entity.id
_entity.type
_entity.pdbx_description
1 polymer ?
#
loop_
_entity_poly.entity_id
_entity_poly.type
_entity_poly.pdbx_seq_one_letter_code
_entity_poly.pdbx_strand_id
1 'polypeptide(L)' 'MALYRTLYYGDISVGVGGRITIPQEIRDDLGIEDGDVLTVRVEESSTGMRQMVMWRADRTQEGTS' A
#
# COMPACT_ATOMS: atom_id res chain seq x y z
N MET A 1 -15.44 -6.68 10.61
CA MET A 1 -14.93 -6.82 9.23
C MET A 1 -15.42 -5.60 8.46
N ALA A 2 -14.52 -4.72 8.04
CA ALA A 2 -14.91 -3.55 7.26
C ALA A 2 -15.07 -3.95 5.78
N LEU A 3 -16.10 -3.44 5.12
CA LEU A 3 -16.26 -3.54 3.67
C LEU A 3 -15.47 -2.41 3.03
N TYR A 4 -14.34 -2.74 2.41
CA TYR A 4 -13.56 -1.79 1.62
C TYR A 4 -14.12 -1.74 0.20
N ARG A 5 -14.30 -0.52 -0.32
CA ARG A 5 -14.68 -0.30 -1.72
C ARG A 5 -13.43 -0.06 -2.55
N THR A 6 -13.39 -0.60 -3.76
CA THR A 6 -12.34 -0.30 -4.72
C THR A 6 -12.45 1.16 -5.15
N LEU A 7 -11.47 1.98 -4.78
CA LEU A 7 -11.35 3.37 -5.26
C LEU A 7 -10.57 3.44 -6.58
N TYR A 8 -9.57 2.56 -6.74
CA TYR A 8 -8.70 2.51 -7.91
C TYR A 8 -8.57 1.07 -8.43
N TYR A 9 -8.68 0.89 -9.75
CA TYR A 9 -8.39 -0.36 -10.44
C TYR A 9 -7.70 -0.03 -11.77
N GLY A 10 -6.46 -0.49 -11.93
CA GLY A 10 -5.67 -0.22 -13.11
C GLY A 10 -4.30 -0.88 -13.01
N ASP A 11 -3.53 -0.73 -14.08
CA ASP A 11 -2.21 -1.32 -14.19
C ASP A 11 -1.15 -0.37 -13.63
N ILE A 12 -0.22 -0.92 -12.84
CA ILE A 12 0.98 -0.23 -12.38
C ILE A 12 2.21 -0.85 -13.05
N SER A 13 3.15 -0.01 -13.48
CA SER A 13 4.40 -0.47 -14.08
C SER A 13 5.51 -0.62 -13.04
N VAL A 14 6.35 -1.63 -13.22
CA VAL A 14 7.59 -1.79 -12.45
C VAL A 14 8.71 -1.09 -13.21
N GLY A 15 9.28 -0.06 -12.59
CA GLY A 15 10.36 0.72 -13.16
C GLY A 15 11.72 0.02 -13.08
N VAL A 16 12.75 0.73 -13.56
CA VAL A 16 14.15 0.29 -13.48
C VAL A 16 14.55 0.03 -12.03
N GLY A 17 15.17 -1.14 -11.80
CA GLY A 17 15.57 -1.58 -10.47
C GLY A 17 14.44 -2.22 -9.64
N GLY A 18 13.34 -2.61 -10.27
CA GLY A 18 12.29 -3.42 -9.61
C GLY A 18 11.36 -2.62 -8.69
N ARG A 19 11.35 -1.29 -8.81
CA ARG A 19 10.51 -0.41 -7.98
C ARG A 19 9.13 -0.26 -8.58
N ILE A 20 8.10 -0.37 -7.74
CA ILE A 20 6.72 -0.05 -8.10
C ILE A 20 6.52 1.44 -7.90
N THR A 21 5.95 2.11 -8.89
CA THR A 21 5.55 3.53 -8.79
C THR A 21 4.09 3.63 -8.42
N ILE A 22 3.78 4.35 -7.34
CA ILE A 22 2.41 4.73 -7.01
C ILE A 22 2.10 6.03 -7.77
N PRO A 23 1.06 6.05 -8.64
CA PRO A 23 0.64 7.26 -9.35
C PRO A 23 0.33 8.42 -8.40
N GLN A 24 0.61 9.64 -8.84
CA GLN A 24 0.45 10.86 -8.03
C GLN A 24 -0.97 11.00 -7.47
N GLU A 25 -2.00 10.79 -8.28
CA GLU A 25 -3.41 10.86 -7.87
C GLU A 25 -3.74 9.90 -6.71
N ILE A 26 -3.17 8.68 -6.73
CA ILE A 26 -3.38 7.69 -5.68
C ILE A 26 -2.63 8.09 -4.41
N ARG A 27 -1.42 8.67 -4.56
CA ARG A 27 -0.68 9.19 -3.40
C ARG A 27 -1.43 10.31 -2.72
N ASP A 28 -1.97 11.26 -3.49
CA ASP A 28 -2.68 12.42 -2.97
C ASP A 28 -3.94 11.98 -2.19
N ASP A 29 -4.71 11.02 -2.73
CA ASP A 29 -5.90 10.47 -2.07
C ASP A 29 -5.59 9.67 -0.79
N LEU A 30 -4.46 8.97 -0.77
CA LEU A 30 -3.98 8.26 0.43
C LEU A 30 -3.19 9.17 1.39
N GLY A 31 -2.96 10.42 0.99
CA GLY A 31 -2.14 11.42 1.69
C GLY A 31 -0.68 11.00 1.90
N ILE A 32 -0.11 10.19 1.01
CA ILE A 32 1.24 9.62 1.16
C ILE A 32 2.30 10.61 0.67
N GLU A 33 3.20 10.98 1.57
CA GLU A 33 4.26 11.95 1.32
C GLU A 33 5.63 11.28 1.16
N ASP A 34 6.63 12.05 0.70
CA ASP A 34 8.01 11.56 0.65
C ASP A 34 8.51 11.30 2.08
N GLY A 35 9.22 10.18 2.26
CA GLY A 35 9.70 9.74 3.57
C GLY A 35 8.68 8.99 4.44
N ASP A 36 7.43 8.83 3.99
CA ASP A 36 6.47 7.98 4.69
C ASP A 36 6.87 6.50 4.65
N VAL A 37 6.61 5.80 5.75
CA VAL A 37 6.71 4.35 5.83
C VAL A 37 5.32 3.75 5.70
N LEU A 38 5.18 2.77 4.82
CA LEU A 38 3.93 2.05 4.62
C LEU A 38 4.02 0.64 5.20
N THR A 39 2.97 0.22 5.90
CA THR A 39 2.78 -1.17 6.27
C THR A 39 2.19 -1.91 5.07
N VAL A 40 2.74 -3.08 4.76
CA VAL A 40 2.28 -3.95 3.67
C VAL A 40 1.80 -5.28 4.23
N ARG A 41 0.68 -5.75 3.70
CA ARG A 41 0.15 -7.09 3.94
C ARG A 41 -0.09 -7.79 2.62
N VAL A 42 0.45 -9.00 2.49
CA VAL A 42 0.20 -9.88 1.35
C VAL A 42 -0.74 -10.98 1.80
N GLU A 43 -1.86 -11.11 1.12
CA GLU A 43 -2.90 -12.09 1.40
C GLU A 43 -3.00 -13.04 0.21
N GLU A 44 -3.26 -14.32 0.48
CA GLU A 44 -3.50 -15.36 -0.52
C GLU A 44 -4.89 -15.96 -0.30
N SER A 45 -5.67 -16.05 -1.38
CA SER A 45 -6.97 -16.72 -1.36
C SER A 45 -6.81 -18.24 -1.44
N SER A 46 -7.90 -18.96 -1.14
CA SER A 46 -7.95 -20.42 -1.36
C SER A 46 -7.76 -20.85 -2.82
N THR A 47 -7.94 -19.95 -3.77
CA THR A 47 -7.72 -20.19 -5.21
C THR A 47 -6.31 -19.81 -5.68
N GLY A 48 -5.43 -19.39 -4.76
CA GLY A 48 -4.07 -18.95 -5.05
C GLY A 48 -3.98 -17.52 -5.59
N MET A 49 -5.08 -16.77 -5.61
CA MET A 49 -5.07 -15.35 -5.96
C MET A 49 -4.37 -14.58 -4.83
N ARG A 50 -3.39 -13.76 -5.19
CA ARG A 50 -2.66 -12.92 -4.24
C ARG A 50 -3.06 -11.47 -4.38
N GLN A 51 -3.23 -10.81 -3.25
CA GLN A 51 -3.41 -9.37 -3.21
C GLN A 51 -2.41 -8.76 -2.23
N MET A 52 -1.95 -7.56 -2.59
CA MET A 52 -1.13 -6.73 -1.73
C MET A 52 -1.97 -5.55 -1.27
N VAL A 53 -2.05 -5.35 0.05
CA VAL A 53 -2.72 -4.22 0.67
C VAL A 53 -1.67 -3.41 1.40
N MET A 54 -1.70 -2.10 1.23
CA MET A 54 -0.78 -1.18 1.90
C MET A 54 -1.53 -0.03 2.54
N TRP A 55 -1.00 0.48 3.64
CA TRP A 55 -1.50 1.67 4.34
C TRP A 55 -0.35 2.35 5.07
N ARG A 56 -0.58 3.58 5.53
CA ARG A 56 0.43 4.31 6.31
C ARG A 56 0.76 3.53 7.57
N ALA A 57 2.04 3.38 7.88
CA ALA A 57 2.44 2.77 9.13
C ALA A 57 1.94 3.64 10.30
N ASP A 58 1.32 3.00 11.29
CA ASP A 58 1.02 3.65 12.56
C ASP A 58 2.35 4.00 13.23
N ARG A 59 2.62 5.29 13.48
CA ARG A 59 3.84 5.74 14.20
C ARG A 59 3.87 5.33 15.68
N THR A 60 3.04 4.38 16.10
CA THR A 60 2.91 3.95 17.49
C THR A 60 3.86 2.78 17.76
N GLN A 61 5.16 3.09 17.92
CA GLN A 61 6.12 2.46 18.85
C GLN A 61 7.57 2.83 18.51
N GLU A 62 7.95 4.07 18.80
CA GLU A 62 9.29 4.39 19.32
C GLU A 62 9.13 5.30 20.54
N GLY A 63 8.60 4.68 21.59
CA GLY A 63 8.69 5.16 22.96
C GLY A 63 9.13 3.96 23.78
N THR A 64 10.42 3.70 23.82
CA THR A 64 11.01 2.75 24.79
C THR A 64 12.10 3.49 25.53
N SER A 65 11.71 3.95 26.71
CA SER A 65 12.45 4.10 27.98
C SER A 65 13.88 4.62 27.96
#